data_AF-A0A382M825-F1
#
_entry.id   AF-A0A382M825-F1
#
_cell.length_a   1.000
_cell.length_b   1.000
_cell.length_c   1.000
_cell.angle_alpha   90.00
_cell.angle_beta   90.00
_cell.angle_gamma   90.00
#
_symmetry.space_group_name_H-M   'P 1'
#
loop_
_entity.id
_entity.type
_entity.pdbx_description
1 polymer ?
#
loop_
_entity_poly.entity_id
_entity_poly.type
_entity_poly.pdbx_seq_one_letter_code
_entity_poly.pdbx_strand_id
1 'polypeptide(L)' 'MTVEEKREKVNKRMAALRAKRKPPKLANVHHTVKALPDDDTLSYVNVKNWIKTQEGIVKSARLTERSRSN' A
#
# COMPACT_ATOMS: atom_id res chain seq x y z
N MET A 1 10.82 -31.27 2.19
CA MET A 1 10.56 -29.82 2.35
C MET A 1 9.41 -29.62 3.33
N THR A 2 9.71 -29.09 4.51
CA THR A 2 8.72 -28.74 5.53
C THR A 2 7.87 -27.54 5.08
N VAL A 3 6.74 -27.29 5.74
CA VAL A 3 5.87 -26.13 5.45
C VAL A 3 6.64 -24.80 5.62
N GLU A 4 7.53 -24.75 6.60
CA GLU A 4 8.30 -23.55 6.93
C GLU A 4 9.35 -23.23 5.87
N GLU A 5 10.06 -24.25 5.37
CA GLU A 5 11.00 -24.11 4.26
C GLU A 5 10.31 -23.61 2.97
N LYS A 6 9.06 -24.03 2.73
CA LYS A 6 8.27 -23.53 1.60
C LYS A 6 7.91 -22.05 1.76
N ARG A 7 7.49 -21.63 2.95
CA ARG A 7 7.18 -20.21 3.26
C ARG A 7 8.41 -19.33 3.12
N GLU A 8 9.54 -19.77 3.66
CA GLU A 8 10.79 -19.01 3.58
C GLU A 8 11.28 -18.87 2.13
N LYS A 9 11.18 -19.94 1.33
CA LYS A 9 11.53 -19.89 -0.10
C LYS A 9 10.65 -18.91 -0.88
N VAL A 10 9.35 -18.87 -0.58
CA VAL A 10 8.43 -17.88 -1.18
C VAL A 10 8.80 -16.47 -0.73
N ASN A 11 9.06 -16.25 0.55
CA ASN A 11 9.46 -14.94 1.08
C ASN A 11 10.75 -14.42 0.42
N LYS A 12 11.78 -15.27 0.32
CA LYS A 12 13.06 -14.97 -0.36
C LYS A 12 12.83 -14.61 -1.84
N ARG A 13 12.01 -15.39 -2.56
CA ARG A 13 11.66 -15.11 -3.96
C ARG A 13 10.93 -13.77 -4.10
N MET A 14 9.95 -13.50 -3.24
CA MET A 14 9.18 -12.26 -3.29
C MET A 14 10.03 -11.04 -2.92
N ALA A 15 10.97 -11.16 -1.98
CA ALA A 15 11.93 -10.12 -1.65
C ALA A 15 12.84 -9.80 -2.86
N ALA A 16 13.39 -10.82 -3.52
CA ALA A 16 14.21 -10.65 -4.72
C ALA A 16 13.44 -9.96 -5.86
N LEU A 17 12.14 -10.27 -6.03
CA LEU A 17 11.27 -9.61 -7.01
C LEU A 17 10.97 -8.15 -6.65
N ARG A 18 10.73 -7.85 -5.36
CA ARG A 18 10.51 -6.48 -4.88
C ARG A 18 11.74 -5.61 -5.06
N ALA A 19 12.94 -6.15 -4.80
CA ALA A 19 14.21 -5.45 -5.00
C ALA A 19 14.46 -5.09 -6.46
N LYS A 20 14.03 -5.92 -7.41
CA LYS A 20 14.14 -5.66 -8.86
C LYS A 20 13.06 -4.71 -9.39
N ARG A 21 12.11 -4.26 -8.56
CA ARG A 21 10.97 -3.48 -9.03
C ARG A 21 11.40 -2.04 -9.27
N LYS A 22 11.27 -1.58 -10.51
CA LYS A 22 11.53 -0.18 -10.89
C LYS A 22 10.64 0.75 -10.06
N PRO A 23 11.14 1.94 -9.69
CA PRO A 23 10.30 2.94 -9.04
C PRO A 23 9.08 3.25 -9.91
N PRO A 24 7.90 3.44 -9.30
CA PRO A 24 6.70 3.75 -10.05
C PRO A 24 6.89 5.05 -10.84
N LYS A 25 6.52 5.04 -12.12
CA LYS A 25 6.63 6.24 -12.98
C LYS A 25 5.68 7.36 -12.57
N LEU A 26 4.66 7.05 -11.76
CA LEU A 26 3.63 7.98 -11.29
C LEU A 26 3.07 8.84 -12.44
N ALA A 27 2.80 8.22 -13.60
CA ALA A 27 2.45 8.92 -14.83
C ALA A 27 1.22 9.83 -14.68
N ASN A 28 0.29 9.44 -13.81
CA ASN A 28 -0.96 10.17 -13.55
C ASN A 28 -0.85 11.20 -12.42
N VAL A 29 0.32 11.35 -11.78
CA VAL A 29 0.54 12.35 -10.73
C VAL A 29 1.10 13.60 -11.40
N HIS A 30 0.43 14.74 -11.20
CA HIS A 30 0.84 16.02 -11.75
C HIS A 30 2.24 16.42 -11.23
N HIS A 31 3.03 17.09 -12.06
CA HIS A 31 4.42 17.42 -11.75
C HIS A 31 4.58 18.33 -10.52
N THR A 32 3.63 19.24 -10.28
CA THR A 32 3.63 20.08 -9.08
C THR A 32 3.58 19.27 -7.79
N VAL A 33 2.70 18.26 -7.73
CA VAL A 33 2.56 17.36 -6.58
C VAL A 33 3.80 16.48 -6.38
N LYS A 34 4.50 16.12 -7.46
CA LYS A 34 5.78 15.38 -7.38
C LYS A 34 6.93 16.23 -6.87
N ALA A 35 6.87 17.54 -7.08
CA ALA A 35 7.91 18.48 -6.66
C ALA A 35 7.75 18.91 -5.21
N LEU A 36 6.60 18.64 -4.58
CA LEU A 36 6.38 18.92 -3.17
C LEU A 36 7.30 18.07 -2.28
N PRO A 37 7.83 18.62 -1.19
CA PRO A 37 8.54 17.84 -0.20
C PRO A 37 7.60 16.83 0.46
N ASP A 38 8.14 15.73 0.97
CA ASP A 38 7.32 14.67 1.58
C ASP A 38 6.53 15.17 2.81
N ASP A 39 7.04 16.18 3.52
CA ASP A 39 6.39 16.81 4.67
C ASP A 39 5.21 17.71 4.30
N ASP A 40 5.05 18.08 3.03
CA ASP A 40 3.93 18.91 2.58
C ASP A 40 2.60 18.16 2.75
N THR A 41 1.58 18.86 3.24
CA THR A 41 0.25 18.27 3.48
C THR A 41 -0.36 17.61 2.23
N LEU A 42 -0.09 18.13 1.04
CA LEU A 42 -0.55 17.66 -0.25
C LEU A 42 0.53 16.89 -1.02
N SER A 43 1.63 16.53 -0.36
CA SER A 43 2.66 15.67 -0.94
C SER A 43 2.05 14.35 -1.41
N TYR A 44 2.64 13.77 -2.46
CA TYR A 44 2.20 12.46 -2.95
C TYR A 44 2.18 11.40 -1.84
N VAL A 45 3.15 11.46 -0.91
CA VAL A 45 3.24 10.53 0.22
C VAL A 45 2.06 10.71 1.16
N ASN A 46 1.75 11.95 1.56
CA ASN A 46 0.70 12.25 2.53
C ASN A 46 -0.70 11.98 1.97
N VAL A 47 -0.98 12.42 0.73
CA VAL A 47 -2.26 12.13 0.07
C VAL A 47 -2.48 10.62 -0.10
N LYS A 48 -1.44 9.88 -0.49
CA LYS A 48 -1.52 8.42 -0.63
C LYS A 48 -1.76 7.72 0.70
N ASN A 49 -1.11 8.18 1.77
CA ASN A 49 -1.33 7.62 3.11
C ASN A 49 -2.74 7.93 3.61
N TRP A 50 -3.24 9.15 3.39
CA TRP A 50 -4.60 9.53 3.72
C TRP A 50 -5.63 8.64 3.02
N ILE A 51 -5.50 8.41 1.71
CA ILE A 51 -6.40 7.52 0.96
C ILE A 51 -6.44 6.11 1.58
N LYS A 52 -5.28 5.53 1.90
CA LYS A 52 -5.21 4.21 2.55
C LYS A 52 -5.92 4.19 3.90
N THR A 53 -5.75 5.23 4.70
CA THR A 53 -6.43 5.37 6.00
C THR A 53 -7.95 5.41 5.80
N GLN A 54 -8.44 6.20 4.86
CA GLN A 54 -9.88 6.27 4.55
C GLN A 54 -10.43 4.93 4.06
N GLU A 55 -9.72 4.24 3.16
CA GLU A 55 -10.10 2.89 2.72
C GLU A 55 -10.16 1.89 3.89
N GLY A 56 -9.22 1.99 4.83
CA GLY A 56 -9.21 1.17 6.04
C GLY A 56 -10.44 1.41 6.92
N ILE A 57 -10.78 2.67 7.16
CA ILE A 57 -11.98 3.07 7.91
C ILE A 57 -13.23 2.49 7.25
N VAL A 58 -13.41 2.71 5.95
CA VAL A 58 -14.58 2.20 5.20
C VAL A 58 -14.67 0.67 5.26
N LYS A 59 -13.55 -0.03 5.10
CA LYS A 59 -13.52 -1.51 5.21
C LYS A 59 -13.94 -1.97 6.60
N SER A 60 -13.43 -1.34 7.65
CA SER A 60 -13.79 -1.69 9.04
C SER A 60 -15.27 -1.46 9.31
N ALA A 61 -15.81 -0.29 8.93
CA ALA A 61 -17.22 0.03 9.09
C ALA A 61 -18.14 -0.96 8.36
N ARG A 62 -17.77 -1.36 7.13
CA ARG A 62 -18.51 -2.38 6.37
C ARG A 62 -18.52 -3.75 7.05
N LEU A 63 -17.42 -4.15 7.68
CA LEU A 63 -17.37 -5.42 8.42
C LEU A 63 -18.27 -5.36 9.67
N THR A 64 -18.22 -4.25 10.40
CA THR A 64 -19.11 -4.02 11.56
C THR A 64 -20.56 -4.08 11.15
N GLU A 65 -20.96 -3.37 10.09
CA GLU A 65 -22.36 -3.36 9.63
C GLU A 65 -22.84 -4.77 9.25
N ARG A 66 -22.04 -5.52 8.48
CA ARG A 66 -22.38 -6.90 8.09
C ARG A 66 -22.51 -7.84 9.29
N SER A 67 -21.73 -7.63 10.34
CA SER A 67 -21.84 -8.44 11.57
C SER A 67 -23.10 -8.15 12.39
N ARG A 68 -23.73 -6.97 12.20
CA ARG A 68 -24.96 -6.58 12.88
C ARG A 68 -26.22 -7.07 12.16
N SER A 69 -26.11 -7.35 10.86
CA SER A 69 -27.21 -7.86 10.02
C SER A 69 -27.34 -9.39 10.01
N ASN A 70 -26.43 -10.11 10.69
CA ASN A 70 -26.48 -11.56 10.92
C ASN A 70 -26.83 -11.84 12.37
#